data_AF-A0A8S2KE86-F1
#
_entry.id   AF-A0A8S2KE86-F1
#
_cell.length_a   1.000
_cell.length_b   1.000
_cell.length_c   1.000
_cell.angle_alpha   90.00
_cell.angle_beta   90.00
_cell.angle_gamma   90.00
#
_symmetry.space_group_name_H-M   'P 1'
#
loop_
_entity.id
_entity.type
_entity.pdbx_description
1 polymer ?
#
loop_
_entity_poly.entity_id
_entity_poly.type
_entity_poly.pdbx_seq_one_letter_code
_entity_poly.pdbx_strand_id
1 'polypeptide(L)'
;MVENGQNSKQSVIVIPHVNELTEKLRHCLKKFGVKIYTKLNPSIGDMVNKGKIVALNNINKNKTIEEKCIKTGEFAVYGLLCECGDLYTGETVSLYKRIKQHKMKIKKFDIDNSELVQHISANTDCAIKFDESVIFDNESNLFRRKKFESVYSTTNLSYNKRQKISPQWISMIKQWIKPRSGKIFLSY
;
A
#
# COMPACT_ATOMS: atom_id res chain seq x y z
N MET A 1 60.43 -5.62 -35.86
CA MET A 1 59.30 -6.45 -35.41
C MET A 1 59.01 -6.15 -33.95
N VAL A 2 58.12 -5.19 -33.67
CA VAL A 2 57.28 -5.13 -32.46
C VAL A 2 56.06 -4.31 -32.89
N GLU A 3 54.96 -4.99 -33.24
CA GLU A 3 53.70 -4.31 -33.55
C GLU A 3 53.04 -3.87 -32.24
N ASN A 4 52.97 -2.54 -32.05
CA ASN A 4 52.21 -1.91 -30.98
C ASN A 4 50.72 -2.14 -31.24
N GLY A 5 50.13 -3.13 -30.55
CA GLY A 5 48.68 -3.32 -30.49
C GLY A 5 48.01 -2.19 -29.71
N GLN A 6 47.74 -1.06 -30.37
CA GLN A 6 46.91 0.01 -29.81
C GLN A 6 45.50 -0.55 -29.56
N ASN A 7 45.15 -0.70 -28.29
CA ASN A 7 43.81 -1.09 -27.85
C ASN A 7 42.85 0.08 -28.15
N SER A 8 42.29 0.10 -29.36
CA SER A 8 41.41 1.19 -29.82
C SER A 8 40.20 1.30 -28.88
N LYS A 9 40.11 2.42 -28.14
CA LYS A 9 38.99 2.70 -27.24
C LYS A 9 37.71 2.79 -28.07
N GLN A 10 36.77 1.85 -27.86
CA GLN A 10 35.46 1.89 -28.50
C GLN A 10 34.70 3.13 -28.04
N SER A 11 34.32 3.99 -28.99
CA SER A 11 33.45 5.13 -28.71
C SER A 11 32.05 4.63 -28.39
N VAL A 12 31.51 5.07 -27.25
CA VAL A 12 30.18 4.69 -26.76
C VAL A 12 29.27 5.90 -26.81
N ILE A 13 28.10 5.75 -27.42
CA ILE A 13 27.10 6.83 -27.50
C ILE A 13 25.78 6.33 -26.89
N VAL A 14 25.19 7.14 -26.00
CA VAL A 14 23.90 6.85 -25.35
C VAL A 14 22.85 7.79 -25.91
N ILE A 15 21.82 7.24 -26.57
CA ILE A 15 20.78 8.01 -27.27
C ILE A 15 19.39 7.52 -26.82
N PRO A 16 18.39 8.40 -26.63
CA PRO A 16 17.01 7.97 -26.40
C PRO A 16 16.48 7.12 -27.57
N HIS A 17 15.71 6.07 -27.27
CA HIS A 17 15.17 5.17 -28.30
C HIS A 17 14.05 5.84 -29.09
N VAL A 18 14.31 6.12 -30.37
CA VAL A 18 13.33 6.55 -31.37
C VAL A 18 13.14 5.39 -32.37
N ASN A 19 11.93 4.84 -32.44
CA ASN A 19 11.63 3.70 -33.31
C ASN A 19 12.09 3.98 -34.76
N GLU A 20 12.66 2.97 -35.41
CA GLU A 20 13.27 2.99 -36.76
C GLU A 20 14.57 3.80 -36.91
N LEU A 21 14.64 5.01 -36.35
CA LEU A 21 15.84 5.86 -36.45
C LEU A 21 17.03 5.24 -35.70
N THR A 22 16.78 4.74 -34.49
CA THR A 22 17.85 4.18 -33.65
C THR A 22 18.37 2.84 -34.19
N GLU A 23 17.52 2.04 -34.84
CA GLU A 23 17.94 0.79 -35.49
C GLU A 23 18.79 1.06 -36.74
N LYS A 24 18.38 2.03 -37.58
CA LYS A 24 19.17 2.46 -38.74
C LYS A 24 20.52 3.02 -38.30
N LEU A 25 20.55 3.87 -37.27
CA LEU A 25 21.79 4.43 -36.71
C LEU A 25 22.69 3.35 -36.13
N ARG A 26 22.14 2.38 -35.38
CA ARG A 26 22.90 1.25 -34.82
C ARG A 26 23.52 0.41 -35.92
N HIS A 27 22.79 0.15 -37.00
CA HIS A 27 23.31 -0.59 -38.16
C HIS A 27 24.44 0.17 -38.87
N CYS A 28 24.26 1.47 -39.12
CA CYS A 28 25.27 2.31 -39.78
C CYS A 28 26.55 2.44 -38.94
N LEU A 29 26.41 2.75 -37.64
CA LEU A 29 27.54 3.05 -36.76
C LEU A 29 28.28 1.80 -36.27
N LYS A 30 27.68 0.61 -36.38
CA LYS A 30 28.36 -0.67 -36.17
C LYS A 30 29.58 -0.83 -37.09
N LYS A 31 29.51 -0.30 -38.32
CA LYS A 31 30.62 -0.35 -39.30
C LYS A 31 31.85 0.45 -38.87
N PHE A 32 31.66 1.43 -37.99
CA PHE A 32 32.71 2.31 -37.48
C PHE A 32 33.18 1.91 -36.06
N GLY A 33 32.79 0.73 -35.57
CA GLY A 33 33.20 0.24 -34.24
C GLY A 33 32.57 1.01 -33.07
N VAL A 34 31.53 1.83 -33.33
CA VAL A 34 30.86 2.64 -32.32
C VAL A 34 29.70 1.85 -31.71
N LYS A 35 29.67 1.73 -30.38
CA LYS A 35 28.62 0.98 -29.67
C LYS A 35 27.54 1.94 -29.17
N ILE A 36 26.32 1.79 -29.67
CA ILE A 36 25.17 2.60 -29.27
C ILE A 36 24.35 1.87 -28.22
N TYR A 37 24.18 2.48 -27.05
CA TYR A 37 23.21 2.03 -26.05
C TYR A 37 21.98 2.91 -26.08
N THR A 38 20.81 2.29 -26.11
CA THR A 38 19.53 3.01 -26.13
C THR A 38 18.81 2.82 -24.82
N LYS A 39 18.43 3.92 -24.16
CA LYS A 39 17.50 3.85 -23.03
C LYS A 39 16.13 3.49 -23.60
N LEU A 40 15.76 2.22 -23.49
CA LEU A 40 14.44 1.73 -23.90
C LEU A 40 13.40 2.39 -23.00
N ASN A 41 12.66 3.35 -23.55
CA ASN A 41 11.33 3.62 -23.02
C ASN A 41 10.48 2.41 -23.40
N PRO A 42 9.90 1.67 -22.44
CA PRO A 42 9.09 0.50 -22.76
C PRO A 42 7.99 0.92 -23.74
N SER A 43 7.86 0.19 -24.85
CA SER A 43 6.79 0.50 -25.80
C SER A 43 5.44 0.32 -25.10
N ILE A 44 4.40 1.02 -25.58
CA ILE A 44 3.03 0.80 -25.09
C ILE A 44 2.67 -0.70 -25.20
N GLY A 45 3.14 -1.38 -26.27
CA GLY A 45 3.00 -2.82 -26.43
C GLY A 45 3.70 -3.65 -25.35
N ASP A 46 4.90 -3.27 -24.90
CA ASP A 46 5.60 -3.94 -23.80
C ASP A 46 4.95 -3.69 -22.44
N MET A 47 4.40 -2.49 -22.23
CA MET A 47 3.60 -2.17 -21.05
C MET A 47 2.30 -2.97 -21.03
N VAL A 48 1.63 -3.08 -22.19
CA VAL A 48 0.37 -3.83 -22.36
C VAL A 48 0.61 -5.34 -22.30
N ASN A 49 1.71 -5.86 -22.85
CA ASN A 49 2.01 -7.30 -22.83
C ASN A 49 2.55 -7.76 -21.49
N LYS A 50 3.29 -6.93 -20.74
CA LYS A 50 3.55 -7.19 -19.31
C LYS A 50 2.24 -7.19 -18.51
N GLY A 51 1.28 -6.33 -18.86
CA GLY A 51 -0.07 -6.38 -18.32
C GLY A 51 -0.84 -7.65 -18.69
N LYS A 52 -0.76 -8.11 -19.95
CA LYS A 52 -1.49 -9.27 -20.48
C LYS A 52 -0.91 -10.62 -20.04
N ILE A 53 0.41 -10.78 -19.96
CA ILE A 53 1.02 -12.04 -19.52
C ILE A 53 0.79 -12.28 -18.02
N VAL A 54 0.64 -11.21 -17.21
CA VAL A 54 0.17 -11.32 -15.82
C VAL A 54 -1.36 -11.51 -15.74
N ALA A 55 -2.13 -10.97 -16.69
CA ALA A 55 -3.59 -11.09 -16.71
C ALA A 55 -4.09 -12.46 -17.20
N LEU A 56 -3.48 -13.04 -18.24
CA LEU A 56 -4.00 -14.24 -18.93
C LEU A 56 -3.91 -15.52 -18.07
N ASN A 57 -2.89 -15.65 -17.22
CA ASN A 57 -2.80 -16.76 -16.24
C ASN A 57 -3.65 -16.53 -14.97
N ASN A 58 -4.37 -15.41 -14.88
CA ASN A 58 -5.25 -15.06 -13.75
C ASN A 58 -6.72 -14.88 -14.16
N ILE A 59 -7.14 -15.27 -15.37
CA ILE A 59 -8.51 -14.96 -15.86
C ILE A 59 -9.63 -15.67 -15.08
N ASN A 60 -9.35 -16.74 -14.33
CA ASN A 60 -10.28 -17.30 -13.33
C ASN A 60 -10.19 -16.66 -11.92
N LYS A 61 -9.50 -15.52 -11.75
CA LYS A 61 -9.31 -14.77 -10.48
C LYS A 61 -9.75 -13.29 -10.55
N ASN A 62 -10.55 -12.91 -11.54
CA ASN A 62 -10.98 -11.52 -11.74
C ASN A 62 -12.11 -11.07 -10.79
N LYS A 63 -11.84 -11.04 -9.49
CA LYS A 63 -12.26 -9.89 -8.67
C LYS A 63 -11.05 -8.98 -8.59
N THR A 64 -11.23 -7.67 -8.71
CA THR A 64 -10.10 -6.74 -8.52
C THR A 64 -9.44 -7.06 -7.17
N ILE A 65 -8.11 -7.01 -7.09
CA ILE A 65 -7.38 -7.31 -5.84
C ILE A 65 -7.98 -6.50 -4.68
N GLU A 66 -8.44 -5.28 -4.97
CA GLU A 66 -9.20 -4.41 -4.06
C GLU A 66 -10.51 -5.05 -3.57
N GLU A 67 -11.39 -5.55 -4.45
CA GLU A 67 -12.61 -6.27 -4.06
C GLU A 67 -12.35 -7.56 -3.26
N LYS A 68 -11.24 -8.25 -3.55
CA LYS A 68 -10.83 -9.44 -2.80
C LYS A 68 -10.35 -9.06 -1.40
N CYS A 69 -9.49 -8.05 -1.27
CA CYS A 69 -8.98 -7.56 0.01
C CYS A 69 -10.09 -6.96 0.89
N ILE A 70 -11.09 -6.29 0.29
CA ILE A 70 -12.29 -5.82 1.01
C ILE A 70 -13.06 -6.99 1.63
N LYS A 71 -13.15 -8.13 0.93
CA LYS A 71 -13.86 -9.32 1.43
C LYS A 71 -13.04 -10.19 2.39
N THR A 72 -11.70 -10.17 2.29
CA THR A 72 -10.82 -11.01 3.13
C THR A 72 -10.23 -10.28 4.35
N GLY A 73 -10.34 -8.94 4.41
CA GLY A 73 -9.71 -8.14 5.46
C GLY A 73 -8.18 -8.17 5.41
N GLU A 74 -7.62 -8.34 4.22
CA GLU A 74 -6.18 -8.33 3.98
C GLU A 74 -5.68 -6.91 3.75
N PHE A 75 -4.53 -6.57 4.34
CA PHE A 75 -3.91 -5.24 4.26
C PHE A 75 -4.86 -4.09 4.66
N ALA A 76 -5.68 -4.33 5.68
CA ALA A 76 -6.73 -3.43 6.10
C ALA A 76 -6.27 -2.42 7.17
N VAL A 77 -6.81 -1.21 7.07
CA VAL A 77 -7.01 -0.31 8.22
C VAL A 77 -8.43 -0.52 8.71
N TYR A 78 -8.58 -0.89 9.98
CA TYR A 78 -9.84 -1.33 10.55
C TYR A 78 -10.20 -0.58 11.82
N GLY A 79 -11.48 -0.63 12.15
CA GLY A 79 -12.09 -0.14 13.36
C GLY A 79 -12.72 -1.28 14.16
N LEU A 80 -12.58 -1.26 15.48
CA LEU A 80 -13.38 -2.09 16.40
C LEU A 80 -14.22 -1.16 17.27
N LEU A 81 -15.53 -1.30 17.19
CA LEU A 81 -16.46 -0.53 18.01
C LEU A 81 -16.54 -1.13 19.42
N CYS A 82 -16.55 -0.25 20.41
CA CYS A 82 -16.78 -0.59 21.80
C CYS A 82 -18.23 -0.28 22.19
N GLU A 83 -18.74 -0.95 23.22
CA GLU A 83 -20.08 -0.67 23.77
C GLU A 83 -20.20 0.72 24.37
N CYS A 84 -19.10 1.30 24.85
CA CYS A 84 -19.06 2.68 25.33
C CYS A 84 -19.18 3.74 24.20
N GLY A 85 -19.24 3.32 22.94
CA GLY A 85 -19.31 4.20 21.77
C GLY A 85 -17.95 4.65 21.24
N ASP A 86 -16.85 4.35 21.95
CA ASP A 86 -15.51 4.58 21.44
C ASP A 86 -15.11 3.59 20.34
N LEU A 87 -14.09 3.97 19.58
CA LEU A 87 -13.54 3.18 18.50
C LEU A 87 -12.06 2.84 18.78
N TYR A 88 -11.64 1.63 18.42
CA TYR A 88 -10.23 1.31 18.26
C TYR A 88 -9.86 1.30 16.78
N THR A 89 -8.83 2.02 16.38
CA THR A 89 -8.33 2.02 15.00
C THR A 89 -7.00 1.28 14.92
N GLY A 90 -6.86 0.34 13.99
CA GLY A 90 -5.58 -0.35 13.80
C GLY A 90 -5.30 -0.70 12.35
N GLU A 91 -4.04 -1.01 12.06
CA GLU A 91 -3.65 -1.63 10.80
C GLU A 91 -3.28 -3.12 10.95
N THR A 92 -3.47 -3.87 9.85
CA THR A 92 -3.05 -5.26 9.78
C THR A 92 -2.91 -5.75 8.34
N VAL A 93 -2.09 -6.79 8.16
CA VAL A 93 -2.03 -7.57 6.92
C VAL A 93 -3.17 -8.60 6.85
N SER A 94 -3.73 -9.02 8.00
CA SER A 94 -4.85 -9.95 8.07
C SER A 94 -5.73 -9.66 9.28
N LEU A 95 -6.96 -9.21 9.02
CA LEU A 95 -7.92 -8.85 10.07
C LEU A 95 -8.32 -10.05 10.92
N TYR A 96 -8.55 -11.20 10.31
CA TYR A 96 -8.88 -12.44 11.02
C TYR A 96 -7.81 -12.83 12.06
N LYS A 97 -6.53 -12.86 11.64
CA LYS A 97 -5.41 -13.16 12.54
C LYS A 97 -5.29 -12.10 13.64
N ARG A 98 -5.49 -10.82 13.29
CA ARG A 98 -5.41 -9.70 14.23
C ARG A 98 -6.51 -9.74 15.30
N ILE A 99 -7.76 -10.02 14.91
CA ILE A 99 -8.88 -10.21 15.83
C ILE A 99 -8.59 -11.38 16.78
N LYS A 100 -8.08 -12.51 16.26
CA LYS A 100 -7.65 -13.63 17.12
C LYS A 100 -6.58 -13.23 18.13
N GLN A 101 -5.56 -12.48 17.70
CA GLN A 101 -4.51 -11.98 18.58
C GLN A 101 -5.09 -11.08 19.68
N HIS A 102 -6.00 -10.16 19.34
CA HIS A 102 -6.66 -9.28 20.31
C HIS A 102 -7.50 -10.07 21.31
N LYS A 103 -8.33 -11.02 20.85
CA LYS A 103 -9.10 -11.91 21.73
C LYS A 103 -8.18 -12.69 22.68
N MET A 104 -7.02 -13.16 22.20
CA MET A 104 -6.04 -13.85 23.04
C MET A 104 -5.38 -12.93 24.07
N LYS A 105 -5.04 -11.69 23.71
CA LYS A 105 -4.48 -10.70 24.64
C LYS A 105 -5.46 -10.30 25.74
N ILE A 106 -6.74 -10.13 25.39
CA ILE A 106 -7.82 -9.88 26.35
C ILE A 106 -7.98 -11.05 27.31
N LYS A 107 -8.02 -12.29 26.80
CA LYS A 107 -8.07 -13.49 27.64
C LYS A 107 -6.89 -13.60 28.61
N LYS A 108 -5.71 -13.13 28.19
CA LYS A 108 -4.48 -13.14 28.99
C LYS A 108 -4.32 -11.94 29.91
N PHE A 109 -5.23 -10.95 29.85
CA PHE A 109 -5.09 -9.67 30.53
C PHE A 109 -3.71 -9.01 30.29
N ASP A 110 -3.25 -9.04 29.02
CA ASP A 110 -1.97 -8.45 28.60
C ASP A 110 -2.08 -6.92 28.47
N ILE A 111 -2.18 -6.23 29.62
CA ILE A 111 -2.38 -4.79 29.74
C ILE A 111 -1.20 -4.02 29.14
N ASP A 112 0.03 -4.44 29.38
CA ASP A 112 1.22 -3.67 28.97
C ASP A 112 1.38 -3.57 27.45
N ASN A 113 0.92 -4.57 26.70
CA ASN A 113 1.14 -4.66 25.26
C ASN A 113 -0.13 -4.48 24.43
N SER A 114 -1.24 -4.01 25.03
CA SER A 114 -2.50 -3.85 24.32
C SER A 114 -3.33 -2.68 24.83
N GLU A 115 -3.42 -1.65 23.98
CA GLU A 115 -4.33 -0.51 24.17
C GLU A 115 -5.80 -0.96 24.30
N LEU A 116 -6.20 -2.09 23.69
CA LEU A 116 -7.54 -2.68 23.84
C LEU A 116 -7.75 -3.23 25.25
N VAL A 117 -6.77 -3.96 25.79
CA VAL A 117 -6.87 -4.52 27.14
C VAL A 117 -6.83 -3.40 28.17
N GLN A 118 -5.97 -2.39 27.98
CA GLN A 118 -5.94 -1.18 28.82
C GLN A 118 -7.32 -0.49 28.84
N HIS A 119 -7.94 -0.32 27.68
CA HIS A 119 -9.25 0.33 27.57
C HIS A 119 -10.36 -0.45 28.29
N ILE A 120 -10.45 -1.77 28.09
CA ILE A 120 -11.44 -2.61 28.80
C ILE A 120 -11.14 -2.64 30.30
N SER A 121 -9.87 -2.70 30.70
CA SER A 121 -9.50 -2.70 32.12
C SER A 121 -9.85 -1.37 32.81
N ALA A 122 -9.81 -0.25 32.09
CA ALA A 122 -10.20 1.06 32.60
C ALA A 122 -11.72 1.29 32.56
N ASN A 123 -12.44 0.57 31.70
CA ASN A 123 -13.88 0.67 31.52
C ASN A 123 -14.52 -0.71 31.71
N THR A 124 -14.79 -1.09 32.96
CA THR A 124 -15.21 -2.45 33.34
C THR A 124 -16.51 -2.91 32.68
N ASP A 125 -17.37 -1.99 32.29
CA ASP A 125 -18.65 -2.28 31.61
C ASP A 125 -18.56 -2.20 30.08
N CYS A 126 -17.34 -2.10 29.52
CA CYS A 126 -17.13 -1.96 28.10
C CYS A 126 -16.67 -3.29 27.46
N ALA A 127 -17.46 -3.84 26.55
CA ALA A 127 -17.03 -4.91 25.66
C ALA A 127 -16.68 -4.41 24.25
N ILE A 128 -15.76 -5.12 23.58
CA ILE A 128 -15.43 -4.87 22.18
C ILE A 128 -16.33 -5.73 21.29
N LYS A 129 -17.01 -5.08 20.34
CA LYS A 129 -17.86 -5.75 19.35
C LYS A 129 -17.04 -6.23 18.16
N PHE A 130 -16.36 -7.37 18.34
CA PHE A 130 -15.50 -7.96 17.30
C PHE A 130 -16.24 -8.31 16.00
N ASP A 131 -17.52 -8.66 16.09
CA ASP A 131 -18.34 -9.03 14.93
C ASP A 131 -18.82 -7.80 14.14
N GLU A 132 -18.79 -6.62 14.76
CA GLU A 132 -19.08 -5.32 14.14
C GLU A 132 -17.82 -4.60 13.65
N SER A 133 -16.73 -5.33 13.39
CA SER A 133 -15.49 -4.73 12.87
C SER A 133 -15.70 -4.06 11.51
N VAL A 134 -15.13 -2.87 11.35
CA VAL A 134 -15.27 -2.05 10.13
C VAL A 134 -13.93 -1.96 9.43
N ILE A 135 -13.92 -2.07 8.10
CA ILE A 135 -12.73 -1.80 7.28
C ILE A 135 -12.85 -0.39 6.71
N PHE A 136 -11.95 0.50 7.10
CA PHE A 136 -11.89 1.88 6.62
C PHE A 136 -11.22 1.98 5.25
N ASP A 137 -10.11 1.26 5.09
CA ASP A 137 -9.33 1.25 3.85
C ASP A 137 -8.54 -0.05 3.71
N ASN A 138 -8.13 -0.36 2.48
CA ASN A 138 -7.19 -1.43 2.19
C ASN A 138 -6.00 -0.87 1.42
N GLU A 139 -4.81 -1.07 1.97
CA GLU A 139 -3.58 -0.51 1.44
C GLU A 139 -2.45 -1.51 1.64
N SER A 140 -1.95 -2.10 0.56
CA SER A 140 -0.89 -3.11 0.60
C SER A 140 0.45 -2.51 1.05
N ASN A 141 0.70 -1.23 0.74
CA ASN A 141 1.91 -0.54 1.13
C ASN A 141 1.91 -0.21 2.63
N LEU A 142 2.84 -0.80 3.39
CA LEU A 142 2.95 -0.61 4.84
C LEU A 142 3.02 0.86 5.26
N PHE A 143 3.81 1.68 4.56
CA PHE A 143 3.99 3.09 4.93
C PHE A 143 2.71 3.89 4.72
N ARG A 144 2.02 3.66 3.59
CA ARG A 144 0.72 4.32 3.32
C ARG A 144 -0.35 3.83 4.29
N ARG A 145 -0.37 2.53 4.61
CA ARG A 145 -1.31 1.94 5.58
C ARG A 145 -1.14 2.54 6.99
N LYS A 146 0.10 2.72 7.45
CA LYS A 146 0.40 3.44 8.71
C LYS A 146 -0.05 4.90 8.69
N LYS A 147 0.11 5.59 7.56
CA LYS A 147 -0.41 6.96 7.40
C LYS A 147 -1.93 6.97 7.53
N PHE A 148 -2.63 6.06 6.85
CA PHE A 148 -4.07 5.94 6.96
C PHE A 148 -4.53 5.63 8.39
N GLU A 149 -3.91 4.67 9.08
CA GLU A 149 -4.18 4.39 10.49
C GLU A 149 -4.04 5.65 11.37
N SER A 150 -2.94 6.38 11.22
CA SER A 150 -2.69 7.62 11.96
C SER A 150 -3.76 8.68 11.69
N VAL A 151 -4.23 8.75 10.45
CA VAL A 151 -5.28 9.71 10.12
C VAL A 151 -6.63 9.26 10.66
N TYR A 152 -7.08 8.03 10.36
CA TYR A 152 -8.37 7.52 10.82
C TYR A 152 -8.48 7.53 12.35
N SER A 153 -7.41 7.16 13.07
CA SER A 153 -7.39 7.24 14.53
C SER A 153 -7.60 8.67 15.04
N THR A 154 -7.05 9.67 14.34
CA THR A 154 -7.18 11.08 14.73
C THR A 154 -8.52 11.69 14.34
N THR A 155 -9.04 11.34 13.15
CA THR A 155 -10.28 11.92 12.61
C THR A 155 -11.54 11.30 13.21
N ASN A 156 -11.47 10.03 13.61
CA ASN A 156 -12.59 9.32 14.24
C ASN A 156 -12.53 9.46 15.78
N LEU A 157 -13.57 9.01 16.47
CA LEU A 157 -13.63 8.90 17.94
C LEU A 157 -12.79 7.71 18.43
N SER A 158 -11.56 7.61 17.94
CA SER A 158 -10.64 6.54 18.34
C SER A 158 -10.04 6.87 19.69
N TYR A 159 -9.99 5.94 20.65
CA TYR A 159 -9.31 6.20 21.91
C TYR A 159 -7.79 6.10 21.78
N ASN A 160 -7.29 5.34 20.80
CA ASN A 160 -5.86 5.13 20.57
C ASN A 160 -5.21 6.15 19.62
N LYS A 161 -5.38 7.43 19.93
CA LYS A 161 -4.78 8.54 19.16
C LYS A 161 -3.30 8.67 19.45
N ARG A 162 -2.47 8.46 18.42
CA ARG A 162 -0.99 8.59 18.53
C ARG A 162 -0.47 9.96 18.13
N GLN A 163 -1.23 10.69 17.32
CA GLN A 163 -0.82 12.01 16.80
C GLN A 163 -1.78 13.09 17.27
N LYS A 164 -1.20 14.25 17.59
CA LYS A 164 -1.95 15.48 17.84
C LYS A 164 -1.96 16.30 16.55
N ILE A 165 -3.08 16.30 15.85
CA ILE A 165 -3.29 17.11 14.65
C ILE A 165 -4.12 18.34 15.06
N SER A 166 -3.70 19.52 14.59
CA SER A 166 -4.45 20.75 14.86
C SER A 166 -5.87 20.66 14.26
N PRO A 167 -6.92 21.11 14.97
CA PRO A 167 -8.31 21.01 14.50
C PRO A 167 -8.55 21.61 13.11
N GLN A 168 -7.82 22.67 12.75
CA GLN A 168 -7.89 23.32 11.43
C GLN A 168 -7.53 22.36 10.28
N TRP A 169 -6.55 21.47 10.52
CA TRP A 169 -6.14 20.47 9.53
C TRP A 169 -7.12 19.30 9.44
N ILE A 170 -7.89 19.01 10.49
CA ILE A 170 -8.85 17.88 10.51
C ILE A 170 -9.89 18.05 9.40
N SER A 171 -10.41 19.26 9.20
CA SER A 171 -11.40 19.54 8.15
C SER A 171 -10.84 19.28 6.75
N MET A 172 -9.62 19.76 6.47
CA MET A 172 -8.94 19.52 5.19
C MET A 172 -8.67 18.02 4.97
N ILE A 173 -8.17 17.34 6.00
CA ILE A 173 -7.83 15.91 5.94
C ILE A 173 -9.08 15.05 5.69
N LYS A 174 -10.20 15.37 6.35
CA LYS A 174 -11.49 14.68 6.13
C LYS A 174 -11.97 14.80 4.68
N GLN A 175 -11.70 15.92 4.00
CA GLN A 175 -12.05 16.07 2.59
C GLN A 175 -11.16 15.25 1.65
N TRP A 176 -9.89 15.06 2.02
CA TRP A 176 -8.92 14.29 1.23
C TRP A 176 -9.10 12.78 1.35
N ILE A 177 -9.65 12.32 2.48
CA ILE A 177 -9.88 10.90 2.74
C ILE A 177 -11.32 10.57 2.42
N LYS A 178 -11.53 10.04 1.23
CA LYS A 178 -12.76 9.33 0.89
C LYS A 178 -12.52 7.85 1.17
N PRO A 179 -13.16 7.24 2.18
CA PRO A 179 -12.96 5.83 2.45
C PRO A 179 -13.39 5.03 1.22
N ARG A 180 -12.47 4.20 0.72
CA ARG A 180 -12.71 3.38 -0.47
C ARG A 180 -13.81 2.35 -0.26
N SER A 181 -14.12 2.00 0.99
CA SER A 181 -15.17 1.06 1.37
C SER A 181 -16.55 1.69 1.57
N GLY A 182 -16.71 3.01 1.39
CA GLY A 182 -18.03 3.68 1.41
C GLY A 182 -18.73 3.75 2.77
N LYS A 183 -18.18 3.19 3.85
CA LYS A 183 -18.73 3.32 5.22
C LYS A 183 -18.01 4.43 5.97
N ILE A 184 -18.65 5.60 6.02
CA ILE A 184 -18.24 6.73 6.85
C ILE A 184 -19.10 6.71 8.12
N PHE A 185 -18.51 6.53 9.30
CA PHE A 185 -19.16 6.86 10.56
C PHE A 185 -18.75 8.29 10.93
N LEU A 186 -19.50 9.26 10.40
CA LEU A 186 -19.53 10.62 10.92
C LEU A 186 -20.72 10.67 11.88
N SER A 187 -20.48 10.60 13.18
CA SER A 187 -21.45 11.12 14.14
C SER A 187 -21.31 12.64 14.20
N TYR A 188 -22.46 13.31 14.09
CA TYR A 188 -22.68 14.72 14.38
C TYR A 188 -22.50 15.00 15.87
#